data_AF-A0A933IFP0-F1
#
_entry.id   AF-A0A933IFP0-F1
#
_cell.length_a   1.000
_cell.length_b   1.000
_cell.length_c   1.000
_cell.angle_alpha   90.00
_cell.angle_beta   90.00
_cell.angle_gamma   90.00
#
_symmetry.space_group_name_H-M   'P 1'
#
loop_
_entity.id
_entity.type
_entity.pdbx_description
1 polymer ?
#
loop_
_entity_poly.entity_id
_entity_poly.type
_entity_poly.pdbx_seq_one_letter_code
_entity_poly.pdbx_strand_id
1 'polypeptide(L)'
;MSHISGRRLLTIVAAAVVLWTSAATAQVVPDGLGKIDTIVVIYLENRSFDHLYGNFPGANGLANAGAAAVQTDETGKPYETLPAPLDLRQRPPVPYAAIPEKLPNGPFPLHKYYKPGEKLGSLIHAFYQQQEQINGGRMDKFALISDAKGYAMGYWDTSRLMLWDYARRYTLADNFFHAAFGGSFLNHFWLVCACTPVYPDAPEKMVAKLDGTGKRIKDGYVTPDGYGVNTMEPIGGPHNPHLDKARLLPVQTMPTIGDRLTEKGIAWAWYSGGWNEAEAGTLKEGTFSYHHQPFAFFKRFQKVAPDRARH
;
A
#
# COMPACT_ATOMS: atom_id res chain seq x y z
N MET A 1 65.64 18.65 43.68
CA MET A 1 65.12 19.16 42.39
C MET A 1 64.56 17.97 41.63
N SER A 2 63.35 17.88 41.08
CA SER A 2 62.10 18.64 41.13
C SER A 2 61.15 17.87 40.19
N HIS A 3 59.93 17.54 40.66
CA HIS A 3 58.71 17.20 39.88
C HIS A 3 58.77 15.95 38.95
N ILE A 4 57.69 15.24 38.58
CA ILE A 4 56.31 15.64 38.28
C ILE A 4 55.33 14.50 38.64
N SER A 5 54.19 14.93 39.19
CA SER A 5 52.95 14.20 39.46
C SER A 5 52.15 13.94 38.18
N GLY A 6 51.64 12.71 37.99
CA GLY A 6 50.68 12.36 36.95
C GLY A 6 49.36 11.88 37.54
N ARG A 7 48.45 12.81 37.86
CA ARG A 7 47.07 12.51 38.28
C ARG A 7 46.20 12.35 37.03
N ARG A 8 45.63 11.16 36.82
CA ARG A 8 44.61 10.90 35.78
C ARG A 8 43.31 11.63 36.16
N LEU A 9 42.86 12.57 35.33
CA LEU A 9 41.47 13.04 35.35
C LEU A 9 40.61 12.09 34.51
N LEU A 10 39.63 11.44 35.13
CA LEU A 10 38.48 10.89 34.41
C LEU A 10 37.51 12.03 34.13
N THR A 11 37.31 12.36 32.86
CA THR A 11 36.24 13.26 32.42
C THR A 11 34.97 12.43 32.26
N ILE A 12 34.02 12.57 33.19
CA ILE A 12 32.66 12.03 33.03
C ILE A 12 31.91 12.98 32.10
N VAL A 13 31.63 12.55 30.87
CA VAL A 13 30.70 13.25 29.98
C VAL A 13 29.29 12.82 30.38
N ALA A 14 28.57 13.69 31.09
CA ALA A 14 27.14 13.50 31.33
C ALA A 14 26.38 13.75 30.03
N ALA A 15 25.87 12.68 29.40
CA ALA A 15 24.95 12.80 28.27
C ALA A 15 23.59 13.29 28.80
N ALA A 16 23.23 14.54 28.48
CA ALA A 16 21.90 15.07 28.72
C ALA A 16 20.91 14.37 27.78
N VAL A 17 20.07 13.48 28.32
CA VAL A 17 18.92 12.93 27.61
C VAL A 17 17.86 14.03 27.53
N VAL A 18 17.75 14.68 26.36
CA VAL A 18 16.64 15.58 26.08
C VAL A 18 15.41 14.72 25.75
N LEU A 19 14.54 14.54 26.73
CA LEU A 19 13.21 13.97 26.53
C LEU A 19 12.37 14.98 25.73
N TRP A 20 12.20 14.74 24.43
CA TRP A 20 11.18 15.43 23.64
C TRP A 20 9.82 14.86 24.02
N THR A 21 9.14 15.50 24.98
CA THR A 21 7.71 15.29 25.16
C THR A 21 7.00 15.97 23.99
N SER A 22 6.59 15.19 22.98
CA SER A 22 5.63 15.67 21.99
C SER A 22 4.28 15.85 22.70
N ALA A 23 4.04 17.06 23.21
CA ALA A 23 2.70 17.46 23.57
C ALA A 23 1.88 17.42 22.26
N ALA A 24 1.03 16.41 22.11
CA ALA A 24 0.06 16.37 21.03
C ALA A 24 -0.84 17.60 21.19
N THR A 25 -0.60 18.64 20.41
CA THR A 25 -1.50 19.78 20.32
C THR A 25 -2.85 19.24 19.86
N ALA A 26 -3.89 19.44 20.66
CA ALA A 26 -5.25 19.09 20.28
C ALA A 26 -5.54 19.74 18.92
N GLN A 27 -5.80 18.93 17.89
CA GLN A 27 -6.23 19.44 16.60
C GLN A 27 -7.52 20.23 16.83
N VAL A 28 -7.54 21.49 16.38
CA VAL A 28 -8.76 22.28 16.31
C VAL A 28 -9.73 21.50 15.43
N VAL A 29 -10.85 21.08 16.01
CA VAL A 29 -11.91 20.40 15.25
C VAL A 29 -12.43 21.43 14.23
N PRO A 30 -12.32 21.16 12.92
CA PRO A 30 -12.77 22.11 11.91
C PRO A 30 -14.25 22.44 12.09
N ASP A 31 -14.60 23.72 11.91
CA ASP A 31 -15.98 24.15 11.92
C ASP A 31 -16.80 23.33 10.93
N GLY A 32 -17.91 22.76 11.40
CA GLY A 32 -18.82 21.95 10.58
C GLY A 32 -18.60 20.44 10.63
N LEU A 33 -17.53 19.91 11.23
CA LEU A 33 -17.41 18.46 11.41
C LEU A 33 -18.56 17.89 12.26
N GLY A 34 -19.02 18.67 13.26
CA GLY A 34 -20.20 18.33 14.06
C GLY A 34 -21.54 18.37 13.30
N LYS A 35 -21.56 18.73 12.02
CA LYS A 35 -22.74 18.63 11.13
C LYS A 35 -22.79 17.31 10.37
N ILE A 36 -21.77 16.46 10.52
CA ILE A 36 -21.67 15.17 9.84
C ILE A 36 -22.06 14.08 10.82
N ASP A 37 -23.24 13.48 10.63
CA ASP A 37 -23.70 12.36 11.46
C ASP A 37 -23.16 11.00 10.98
N THR A 38 -22.90 10.89 9.67
CA THR A 38 -22.51 9.63 9.02
C THR A 38 -21.30 9.83 8.13
N ILE A 39 -20.26 9.01 8.34
CA ILE A 39 -19.09 8.93 7.48
C ILE A 39 -19.15 7.59 6.74
N VAL A 40 -19.17 7.64 5.41
CA VAL A 40 -19.05 6.46 4.55
C VAL A 40 -17.69 6.49 3.88
N VAL A 41 -16.86 5.47 4.14
CA VAL A 41 -15.56 5.30 3.50
C VAL A 41 -15.68 4.25 2.40
N ILE A 42 -15.59 4.68 1.14
CA ILE A 42 -15.54 3.77 -0.01
C ILE A 42 -14.06 3.52 -0.33
N TYR A 43 -13.57 2.33 0.06
CA TYR A 43 -12.16 1.97 -0.11
C TYR A 43 -11.94 1.24 -1.44
N LEU A 44 -11.39 1.98 -2.42
CA LEU A 44 -11.11 1.49 -3.77
C LEU A 44 -9.69 0.91 -3.87
N GLU A 45 -9.42 0.20 -4.96
CA GLU A 45 -8.24 -0.67 -5.05
C GLU A 45 -7.34 -0.39 -6.27
N ASN A 46 -6.03 -0.51 -6.04
CA ASN A 46 -4.95 -0.68 -7.02
C ASN A 46 -4.87 0.36 -8.17
N ARG A 47 -5.12 1.63 -7.89
CA ARG A 47 -4.93 2.73 -8.84
C ARG A 47 -4.20 3.90 -8.18
N SER A 48 -3.11 4.36 -8.79
CA SER A 48 -2.41 5.56 -8.34
C SER A 48 -3.18 6.83 -8.74
N PHE A 49 -2.86 7.95 -8.10
CA PHE A 49 -3.44 9.25 -8.42
C PHE A 49 -3.23 9.59 -9.90
N ASP A 50 -1.98 9.55 -10.39
CA ASP A 50 -1.66 9.90 -11.79
C ASP A 50 -2.35 9.01 -12.81
N HIS A 51 -2.63 7.75 -12.46
CA HIS A 51 -3.30 6.82 -13.34
C HIS A 51 -4.77 7.20 -13.60
N LEU A 52 -5.44 7.88 -12.67
CA LEU A 52 -6.85 8.27 -12.78
C LEU A 52 -7.05 9.78 -12.95
N TYR A 53 -6.32 10.60 -12.19
CA TYR A 53 -6.50 12.04 -12.06
C TYR A 53 -5.27 12.85 -12.47
N GLY A 54 -4.25 12.21 -13.04
CA GLY A 54 -3.01 12.89 -13.43
C GLY A 54 -3.21 14.07 -14.39
N ASN A 55 -4.29 14.06 -15.18
CA ASN A 55 -4.66 15.16 -16.09
C ASN A 55 -5.76 16.09 -15.52
N PHE A 56 -6.17 15.91 -14.26
CA PHE A 56 -7.21 16.74 -13.66
C PHE A 56 -6.76 18.21 -13.58
N PRO A 57 -7.56 19.18 -14.06
CA PRO A 57 -7.17 20.59 -14.07
C PRO A 57 -6.79 21.10 -12.68
N GLY A 58 -5.56 21.61 -12.55
CA GLY A 58 -5.05 22.16 -11.30
C GLY A 58 -4.50 21.15 -10.30
N ALA A 59 -4.57 19.84 -10.58
CA ALA A 59 -4.00 18.83 -9.70
C ALA A 59 -2.46 18.80 -9.77
N ASN A 60 -1.84 18.41 -8.65
CA ASN A 60 -0.46 17.97 -8.60
C ASN A 60 -0.28 16.60 -9.30
N GLY A 61 -0.36 16.59 -10.63
CA GLY A 61 -0.33 15.36 -11.43
C GLY A 61 0.71 15.37 -12.56
N LEU A 62 0.38 14.74 -13.68
CA LEU A 62 1.28 14.48 -14.81
C LEU A 62 1.96 15.74 -15.38
N ALA A 63 1.26 16.88 -15.37
CA ALA A 63 1.81 18.16 -15.81
C ALA A 63 3.00 18.63 -14.95
N ASN A 64 3.08 18.18 -13.69
CA ASN A 64 4.13 18.53 -12.73
C ASN A 64 5.20 17.43 -12.58
N ALA A 65 5.08 16.31 -13.29
CA ALA A 65 6.01 15.18 -13.15
C ALA A 65 7.46 15.52 -13.53
N GLY A 66 7.67 16.43 -14.49
CA GLY A 66 9.00 16.89 -14.88
C GLY A 66 9.97 15.73 -15.18
N ALA A 67 11.16 15.76 -14.58
CA ALA A 67 12.18 14.73 -14.76
C ALA A 67 11.78 13.35 -14.17
N ALA A 68 10.87 13.31 -13.19
CA ALA A 68 10.40 12.05 -12.58
C ALA A 68 9.60 11.18 -13.56
N ALA A 69 9.16 11.73 -14.70
CA ALA A 69 8.52 10.98 -15.76
C ALA A 69 9.48 10.04 -16.50
N VAL A 70 10.78 10.34 -16.51
CA VAL A 70 11.79 9.60 -17.29
C VAL A 70 12.22 8.33 -16.55
N GLN A 71 12.11 7.18 -17.20
CA GLN A 71 12.47 5.88 -16.63
C GLN A 71 13.87 5.44 -17.07
N THR A 72 14.54 4.65 -16.23
CA THR A 72 15.93 4.23 -16.40
C THR A 72 16.09 2.72 -16.36
N ASP A 73 17.14 2.22 -17.02
CA ASP A 73 17.55 0.81 -16.95
C ASP A 73 18.31 0.48 -15.66
N GLU A 74 18.77 -0.76 -15.51
CA GLU A 74 19.53 -1.21 -14.33
C GLU A 74 20.82 -0.43 -14.07
N THR A 75 21.39 0.25 -15.08
CA THR A 75 22.59 1.08 -14.95
C THR A 75 22.27 2.53 -14.59
N GLY A 76 20.99 2.91 -14.57
CA GLY A 76 20.53 4.28 -14.38
C GLY A 76 20.53 5.10 -15.66
N LYS A 77 20.74 4.49 -16.83
CA LYS A 77 20.66 5.18 -18.12
C LYS A 77 19.19 5.34 -18.51
N PRO A 78 18.74 6.54 -18.92
CA PRO A 78 17.40 6.72 -19.47
C PRO A 78 17.14 5.81 -20.67
N TYR A 79 15.98 5.17 -20.69
CA TYR A 79 15.54 4.42 -21.86
C TYR A 79 15.35 5.36 -23.07
N GLU A 80 15.75 4.91 -24.25
CA GLU A 80 15.43 5.58 -25.53
C GLU A 80 13.91 5.52 -25.80
N THR A 81 13.34 4.33 -25.61
CA THR A 81 11.89 4.07 -25.61
C THR A 81 11.57 3.14 -24.44
N LEU A 82 10.37 3.24 -23.89
CA LEU A 82 9.96 2.33 -22.80
C LEU A 82 10.16 0.87 -23.20
N PRO A 83 10.54 -0.01 -22.25
CA PRO A 83 10.53 -1.45 -22.49
C PRO A 83 9.11 -1.89 -22.86
N ALA A 84 9.01 -2.83 -23.81
CA ALA A 84 7.72 -3.27 -24.36
C ALA A 84 6.69 -3.58 -23.26
N PRO A 85 5.51 -2.93 -23.27
CA PRO A 85 4.46 -3.19 -22.30
C PRO A 85 4.01 -4.66 -22.33
N LEU A 86 3.89 -5.29 -21.16
CA LEU A 86 3.48 -6.70 -21.07
C LEU A 86 2.04 -6.85 -20.56
N ASP A 87 1.32 -7.83 -21.11
CA ASP A 87 -0.02 -8.24 -20.71
C ASP A 87 0.03 -9.34 -19.64
N LEU A 88 -0.20 -8.94 -18.39
CA LEU A 88 -0.20 -9.84 -17.24
C LEU A 88 -1.46 -10.72 -17.12
N ARG A 89 -2.44 -10.58 -18.03
CA ARG A 89 -3.62 -11.47 -18.09
C ARG A 89 -3.26 -12.83 -18.68
N GLN A 90 -2.14 -12.90 -19.40
CA GLN A 90 -1.61 -14.13 -20.01
C GLN A 90 -0.47 -14.69 -19.16
N ARG A 91 -0.32 -16.02 -19.18
CA ARG A 91 0.73 -16.73 -18.43
C ARG A 91 1.42 -17.75 -19.36
N PRO A 92 2.70 -17.55 -19.74
CA PRO A 92 3.57 -16.42 -19.37
C PRO A 92 3.06 -15.07 -19.92
N PRO A 93 3.47 -13.93 -19.33
CA PRO A 93 3.15 -12.62 -19.90
C PRO A 93 3.69 -12.47 -21.32
N VAL A 94 2.92 -11.82 -22.18
CA VAL A 94 3.29 -11.54 -23.58
C VAL A 94 3.23 -10.03 -23.83
N PRO A 95 3.87 -9.51 -24.90
CA PRO A 95 3.70 -8.12 -25.29
C PRO A 95 2.22 -7.76 -25.50
N TYR A 96 1.86 -6.55 -25.11
CA TYR A 96 0.48 -6.08 -25.24
C TYR A 96 0.15 -5.76 -26.70
N ALA A 97 -0.66 -6.60 -27.35
CA ALA A 97 -0.94 -6.48 -28.79
C ALA A 97 -1.53 -5.11 -29.21
N ALA A 98 -2.31 -4.47 -28.34
CA ALA A 98 -2.95 -3.19 -28.62
C ALA A 98 -2.02 -1.97 -28.40
N ILE A 99 -0.91 -2.13 -27.68
CA ILE A 99 0.02 -1.04 -27.37
C ILE A 99 1.28 -1.19 -28.25
N PRO A 100 1.76 -0.12 -28.89
CA PRO A 100 3.04 -0.16 -29.60
C PRO A 100 4.19 -0.64 -28.71
N GLU A 101 5.06 -1.49 -29.24
CA GLU A 101 6.22 -2.00 -28.50
C GLU A 101 7.22 -0.89 -28.13
N LYS A 102 7.29 0.16 -28.94
CA LYS A 102 8.19 1.30 -28.76
C LYS A 102 7.38 2.56 -28.49
N LEU A 103 7.31 2.95 -27.23
CA LEU A 103 6.70 4.20 -26.78
C LEU A 103 7.77 5.18 -26.31
N PRO A 104 7.56 6.50 -26.46
CA PRO A 104 8.41 7.49 -25.82
C PRO A 104 8.59 7.21 -24.33
N ASN A 105 9.77 7.49 -23.78
CA ASN A 105 10.07 7.28 -22.37
C ASN A 105 9.32 8.27 -21.46
N GLY A 106 8.10 7.90 -21.07
CA GLY A 106 7.27 8.67 -20.16
C GLY A 106 5.82 8.19 -20.12
N PRO A 107 4.95 8.88 -19.36
CA PRO A 107 3.54 8.54 -19.25
C PRO A 107 2.82 8.55 -20.60
N PHE A 108 1.92 7.58 -20.82
CA PHE A 108 1.14 7.51 -22.05
C PHE A 108 -0.35 7.17 -21.82
N PRO A 109 -1.25 7.67 -22.69
CA PRO A 109 -2.69 7.50 -22.51
C PRO A 109 -3.16 6.10 -22.91
N LEU A 110 -3.64 5.32 -21.94
CA LEU A 110 -4.20 3.97 -22.15
C LEU A 110 -5.49 4.00 -22.97
N HIS A 111 -6.33 5.03 -22.83
CA HIS A 111 -7.60 5.13 -23.55
C HIS A 111 -7.47 5.16 -25.09
N LYS A 112 -6.27 5.33 -25.64
CA LYS A 112 -6.00 5.19 -27.09
C LYS A 112 -5.94 3.74 -27.56
N TYR A 113 -5.69 2.81 -26.64
CA TYR A 113 -5.44 1.40 -26.93
C TYR A 113 -6.50 0.46 -26.33
N TYR A 114 -7.35 0.99 -25.45
CA TYR A 114 -8.37 0.23 -24.73
C TYR A 114 -9.70 0.95 -24.70
N LYS A 115 -10.78 0.17 -24.62
CA LYS A 115 -12.11 0.66 -24.29
C LYS A 115 -12.29 0.74 -22.76
N PRO A 116 -13.09 1.69 -22.27
CA PRO A 116 -13.52 1.70 -20.88
C PRO A 116 -14.19 0.37 -20.49
N GLY A 117 -13.85 -0.13 -19.30
CA GLY A 117 -14.40 -1.38 -18.76
C GLY A 117 -13.67 -2.66 -19.20
N GLU A 118 -12.68 -2.57 -20.10
CA GLU A 118 -11.84 -3.71 -20.40
C GLU A 118 -11.04 -4.17 -19.17
N LYS A 119 -10.92 -5.49 -19.00
CA LYS A 119 -10.12 -6.06 -17.93
C LYS A 119 -8.65 -5.76 -18.17
N LEU A 120 -8.01 -5.11 -17.20
CA LEU A 120 -6.58 -4.81 -17.21
C LEU A 120 -5.80 -5.82 -16.36
N GLY A 121 -4.52 -6.01 -16.69
CA GLY A 121 -3.60 -6.74 -15.83
C GLY A 121 -3.36 -6.00 -14.51
N SER A 122 -3.19 -6.73 -13.41
CA SER A 122 -2.79 -6.17 -12.13
C SER A 122 -1.27 -6.18 -12.05
N LEU A 123 -0.65 -5.00 -11.99
CA LEU A 123 0.80 -4.84 -11.87
C LEU A 123 1.27 -5.23 -10.48
N ILE A 124 2.55 -5.53 -10.35
CA ILE A 124 3.22 -5.67 -9.06
C ILE A 124 3.03 -4.40 -8.21
N HIS A 125 2.68 -4.60 -6.94
CA HIS A 125 2.50 -3.55 -5.93
C HIS A 125 2.96 -4.07 -4.56
N ALA A 126 4.05 -4.82 -4.54
CA ALA A 126 4.62 -5.42 -3.34
C ALA A 126 5.59 -4.45 -2.62
N PHE A 127 5.75 -4.65 -1.31
CA PHE A 127 6.41 -3.72 -0.38
C PHE A 127 7.81 -3.28 -0.82
N TYR A 128 8.66 -4.23 -1.20
CA TYR A 128 10.05 -3.93 -1.58
C TYR A 128 10.16 -3.41 -3.02
N GLN A 129 9.35 -3.94 -3.93
CA GLN A 129 9.33 -3.53 -5.33
C GLN A 129 8.92 -2.06 -5.43
N GLN A 130 7.93 -1.63 -4.65
CA GLN A 130 7.54 -0.23 -4.65
C GLN A 130 8.68 0.70 -4.18
N GLN A 131 9.43 0.30 -3.14
CA GLN A 131 10.60 1.07 -2.70
C GLN A 131 11.68 1.15 -3.80
N GLU A 132 11.91 0.04 -4.50
CA GLU A 132 12.83 0.01 -5.65
C GLU A 132 12.36 0.89 -6.80
N GLN A 133 11.04 0.96 -7.07
CA GLN A 133 10.46 1.84 -8.08
C GLN A 133 10.64 3.32 -7.73
N ILE A 134 10.43 3.68 -6.46
CA ILE A 134 10.62 5.04 -5.92
C ILE A 134 12.10 5.44 -5.94
N ASN A 135 13.01 4.47 -5.76
CA ASN A 135 14.45 4.62 -5.95
C ASN A 135 15.05 5.80 -5.17
N GLY A 136 14.67 5.95 -3.90
CA GLY A 136 15.12 7.06 -3.04
C GLY A 136 14.58 8.43 -3.45
N GLY A 137 13.39 8.47 -4.06
CA GLY A 137 12.71 9.70 -4.48
C GLY A 137 13.02 10.13 -5.92
N ARG A 138 13.85 9.37 -6.66
CA ARG A 138 14.10 9.64 -8.08
C ARG A 138 12.93 9.26 -9.00
N MET A 139 12.09 8.32 -8.57
CA MET A 139 10.85 7.92 -9.26
C MET A 139 11.06 7.38 -10.70
N ASP A 140 12.22 6.80 -10.96
CA ASP A 140 12.76 6.51 -12.30
C ASP A 140 12.86 5.00 -12.61
N LYS A 141 12.28 4.13 -11.76
CA LYS A 141 12.40 2.67 -11.86
C LYS A 141 11.07 1.91 -11.95
N PHE A 142 9.96 2.61 -12.18
CA PHE A 142 8.64 1.98 -12.36
C PHE A 142 8.63 0.98 -13.52
N ALA A 143 9.15 1.37 -14.68
CA ALA A 143 9.20 0.49 -15.87
C ALA A 143 10.20 -0.67 -15.73
N LEU A 144 11.30 -0.46 -14.99
CA LEU A 144 12.33 -1.48 -14.78
C LEU A 144 11.83 -2.61 -13.86
N ILE A 145 11.28 -2.20 -12.70
CA ILE A 145 10.93 -3.10 -11.60
C ILE A 145 9.53 -3.72 -11.79
N SER A 146 8.64 -3.06 -12.53
CA SER A 146 7.32 -3.64 -12.82
C SER A 146 7.43 -4.93 -13.63
N ASP A 147 6.62 -5.91 -13.24
CA ASP A 147 6.34 -7.12 -14.01
C ASP A 147 5.63 -6.82 -15.35
N ALA A 148 4.97 -5.67 -15.47
CA ALA A 148 4.31 -5.21 -16.70
C ALA A 148 5.20 -4.30 -17.58
N LYS A 149 6.44 -4.04 -17.17
CA LYS A 149 7.41 -3.20 -17.90
C LYS A 149 6.85 -1.81 -18.20
N GLY A 150 6.94 -1.35 -19.45
CA GLY A 150 6.49 -0.02 -19.86
C GLY A 150 5.02 0.24 -19.54
N TYR A 151 4.18 -0.80 -19.40
CA TYR A 151 2.77 -0.65 -19.03
C TYR A 151 2.57 0.12 -17.72
N ALA A 152 3.55 0.08 -16.80
CA ALA A 152 3.53 0.86 -15.56
C ALA A 152 3.39 2.37 -15.76
N MET A 153 3.73 2.89 -16.95
CA MET A 153 3.63 4.31 -17.29
C MET A 153 2.28 4.69 -17.91
N GLY A 154 1.33 3.75 -18.01
CA GLY A 154 0.01 4.02 -18.58
C GLY A 154 -0.90 4.80 -17.62
N TYR A 155 -1.63 5.79 -18.14
CA TYR A 155 -2.68 6.52 -17.42
C TYR A 155 -3.99 6.58 -18.21
N TRP A 156 -5.12 6.83 -17.55
CA TRP A 156 -6.42 7.04 -18.18
C TRP A 156 -6.75 8.52 -18.32
N ASP A 157 -7.42 8.87 -19.42
CA ASP A 157 -8.25 10.07 -19.43
C ASP A 157 -9.59 9.67 -18.84
N THR A 158 -9.86 10.14 -17.62
CA THR A 158 -11.10 9.85 -16.90
C THR A 158 -12.11 11.00 -17.01
N SER A 159 -11.85 12.03 -17.83
CA SER A 159 -12.70 13.24 -17.97
C SER A 159 -14.16 12.95 -18.35
N ARG A 160 -14.42 11.78 -18.92
CA ARG A 160 -15.75 11.30 -19.31
C ARG A 160 -16.39 10.32 -18.32
N LEU A 161 -15.72 9.99 -17.22
CA LEU A 161 -16.21 9.07 -16.21
C LEU A 161 -16.87 9.85 -15.06
N MET A 162 -17.85 9.23 -14.40
CA MET A 162 -18.52 9.82 -13.23
C MET A 162 -17.54 10.18 -12.10
N LEU A 163 -16.43 9.45 -12.00
CA LEU A 163 -15.39 9.70 -11.01
C LEU A 163 -14.77 11.10 -11.15
N TRP A 164 -14.54 11.56 -12.37
CA TRP A 164 -14.02 12.91 -12.63
C TRP A 164 -15.03 14.00 -12.28
N ASP A 165 -16.30 13.73 -12.54
CA ASP A 165 -17.39 14.63 -12.20
C ASP A 165 -17.56 14.76 -10.67
N TYR A 166 -17.35 13.69 -9.89
CA TYR A 166 -17.25 13.80 -8.43
C TYR A 166 -16.08 14.69 -7.99
N ALA A 167 -14.88 14.50 -8.57
CA ALA A 167 -13.72 15.33 -8.26
C ALA A 167 -13.93 16.82 -8.59
N ARG A 168 -14.74 17.14 -9.61
CA ARG A 168 -15.13 18.53 -9.93
C ARG A 168 -16.11 19.15 -8.93
N ARG A 169 -17.05 18.36 -8.42
CA ARG A 169 -18.13 18.84 -7.53
C ARG A 169 -17.72 18.90 -6.07
N TYR A 170 -16.78 18.05 -5.68
CA TYR A 170 -16.34 17.87 -4.30
C TYR A 170 -14.84 18.15 -4.16
N THR A 171 -14.24 17.66 -3.09
CA THR A 171 -12.82 17.82 -2.82
C THR A 171 -12.03 16.66 -3.40
N LEU A 172 -11.04 16.98 -4.24
CA LEU A 172 -9.99 16.04 -4.67
C LEU A 172 -8.72 16.34 -3.87
N ALA A 173 -8.23 15.35 -3.12
CA ALA A 173 -6.94 15.45 -2.45
C ALA A 173 -5.84 14.90 -3.36
N ASP A 174 -4.97 15.78 -3.86
CA ASP A 174 -3.88 15.46 -4.80
C ASP A 174 -2.52 15.25 -4.12
N ASN A 175 -2.44 15.50 -2.82
CA ASN A 175 -1.31 15.16 -1.94
C ASN A 175 -1.73 14.16 -0.85
N PHE A 176 -2.57 13.19 -1.21
CA PHE A 176 -2.96 12.08 -0.34
C PHE A 176 -2.15 10.82 -0.69
N PHE A 177 -1.38 10.32 0.28
CA PHE A 177 -0.53 9.15 0.12
C PHE A 177 -1.09 8.00 0.94
N HIS A 178 -0.96 6.79 0.40
CA HIS A 178 -1.16 5.59 1.19
C HIS A 178 -0.16 5.55 2.36
N ALA A 179 -0.55 4.91 3.46
CA ALA A 179 0.17 5.03 4.73
C ALA A 179 1.46 4.21 4.77
N ALA A 180 1.54 3.12 4.00
CA ALA A 180 2.70 2.26 3.93
C ALA A 180 2.97 1.80 2.49
N PHE A 181 4.22 1.49 2.20
CA PHE A 181 4.58 0.85 0.92
C PHE A 181 3.86 -0.49 0.75
N GLY A 182 3.81 -0.97 -0.48
CA GLY A 182 3.22 -2.24 -0.86
C GLY A 182 1.71 -2.18 -1.08
N GLY A 183 1.10 -3.34 -0.91
CA GLY A 183 -0.23 -3.63 -1.45
C GLY A 183 -1.37 -3.42 -0.47
N SER A 184 -2.51 -3.98 -0.87
CA SER A 184 -3.78 -3.88 -0.18
C SER A 184 -3.70 -4.39 1.25
N PHE A 185 -3.07 -5.54 1.49
CA PHE A 185 -2.96 -6.15 2.83
C PHE A 185 -2.45 -5.16 3.88
N LEU A 186 -1.27 -4.58 3.65
CA LEU A 186 -0.66 -3.70 4.65
C LEU A 186 -1.44 -2.38 4.79
N ASN A 187 -1.91 -1.80 3.68
CA ASN A 187 -2.64 -0.53 3.75
C ASN A 187 -4.04 -0.67 4.36
N HIS A 188 -4.69 -1.83 4.28
CA HIS A 188 -5.94 -2.09 5.03
C HIS A 188 -5.69 -2.15 6.55
N PHE A 189 -4.54 -2.64 7.01
CA PHE A 189 -4.13 -2.53 8.41
C PHE A 189 -3.99 -1.07 8.82
N TRP A 190 -3.22 -0.28 8.06
CA TRP A 190 -3.02 1.13 8.37
C TRP A 190 -4.31 1.94 8.34
N LEU A 191 -5.28 1.59 7.50
CA LEU A 191 -6.62 2.19 7.49
C LEU A 191 -7.34 2.00 8.84
N VAL A 192 -7.29 0.79 9.42
CA VAL A 192 -8.09 0.49 10.61
C VAL A 192 -7.35 0.62 11.93
N CYS A 193 -6.02 0.55 11.96
CA CYS A 193 -5.26 0.58 13.23
C CYS A 193 -4.08 1.56 13.23
N ALA A 194 -3.74 2.18 12.08
CA ALA A 194 -2.51 2.95 11.91
C ALA A 194 -1.26 2.18 12.41
N CYS A 195 -1.20 0.89 12.09
CA CYS A 195 -0.22 -0.05 12.61
C CYS A 195 0.19 -1.08 11.55
N THR A 196 1.36 -1.70 11.75
CA THR A 196 1.85 -2.78 10.92
C THR A 196 1.67 -4.12 11.65
N PRO A 197 1.08 -5.15 11.01
CA PRO A 197 0.90 -6.45 11.63
C PRO A 197 2.23 -7.13 11.97
N VAL A 198 2.24 -7.90 13.06
CA VAL A 198 3.41 -8.65 13.52
C VAL A 198 3.24 -10.15 13.29
N TYR A 199 4.34 -10.80 12.90
CA TYR A 199 4.48 -12.25 12.80
C TYR A 199 5.90 -12.66 13.25
N PRO A 200 6.18 -12.61 14.57
CA PRO A 200 7.53 -12.84 15.10
C PRO A 200 8.07 -14.25 14.80
N ASP A 201 7.20 -15.26 14.82
CA ASP A 201 7.56 -16.67 14.58
C ASP A 201 7.32 -17.12 13.14
N ALA A 202 7.45 -16.19 12.17
CA ALA A 202 7.26 -16.51 10.76
C ALA A 202 8.29 -17.54 10.29
N PRO A 203 7.88 -18.61 9.56
CA PRO A 203 8.83 -19.57 9.00
C PRO A 203 9.86 -18.88 8.09
N GLU A 204 11.14 -19.29 8.11
CA GLU A 204 12.23 -18.63 7.35
C GLU A 204 11.89 -18.47 5.85
N LYS A 205 11.15 -19.42 5.26
CA LYS A 205 10.69 -19.34 3.87
C LYS A 205 9.85 -18.09 3.58
N MET A 206 9.14 -17.56 4.58
CA MET A 206 8.29 -16.37 4.51
C MET A 206 9.06 -15.07 4.71
N VAL A 207 10.24 -15.13 5.33
CA VAL A 207 11.02 -13.95 5.69
C VAL A 207 11.81 -13.48 4.47
N ALA A 208 11.76 -12.16 4.22
CA ALA A 208 12.55 -11.50 3.20
C ALA A 208 14.04 -11.52 3.56
N LYS A 209 14.92 -11.51 2.56
CA LYS A 209 16.38 -11.37 2.77
C LYS A 209 16.84 -10.08 2.12
N LEU A 210 17.51 -9.24 2.89
CA LEU A 210 18.08 -7.97 2.45
C LEU A 210 19.60 -8.03 2.51
N ASP A 211 20.28 -7.26 1.66
CA ASP A 211 21.72 -7.06 1.77
C ASP A 211 22.07 -6.01 2.85
N GLY A 212 23.36 -5.76 3.06
CA GLY A 212 23.83 -4.80 4.06
C GLY A 212 23.43 -3.34 3.81
N THR A 213 22.85 -3.03 2.63
CA THR A 213 22.32 -1.71 2.29
C THR A 213 20.80 -1.63 2.42
N GLY A 214 20.14 -2.73 2.80
CA GLY A 214 18.69 -2.84 2.87
C GLY A 214 18.02 -3.18 1.54
N LYS A 215 18.78 -3.43 0.47
CA LYS A 215 18.21 -3.82 -0.82
C LYS A 215 17.77 -5.28 -0.78
N ARG A 216 16.62 -5.58 -1.40
CA ARG A 216 16.06 -6.92 -1.46
C ARG A 216 16.96 -7.89 -2.24
N ILE A 217 17.41 -8.96 -1.58
CA ILE A 217 18.00 -10.15 -2.22
C ILE A 217 16.90 -11.14 -2.57
N LYS A 218 15.99 -11.38 -1.62
CA LYS A 218 14.85 -12.29 -1.75
C LYS A 218 13.63 -11.61 -1.14
N ASP A 219 12.52 -11.64 -1.87
CA ASP A 219 11.24 -11.17 -1.35
C ASP A 219 10.70 -12.08 -0.23
N GLY A 220 9.75 -11.56 0.53
CA GLY A 220 9.10 -12.26 1.62
C GLY A 220 7.79 -11.60 2.00
N TYR A 221 6.96 -12.34 2.73
CA TYR A 221 5.73 -11.82 3.30
C TYR A 221 5.97 -11.09 4.62
N VAL A 222 7.07 -11.43 5.28
CA VAL A 222 7.47 -10.90 6.57
C VAL A 222 8.86 -10.28 6.45
N THR A 223 9.07 -9.13 7.08
CA THR A 223 10.37 -8.47 7.18
C THR A 223 11.31 -9.26 8.12
N PRO A 224 12.64 -9.06 8.05
CA PRO A 224 13.59 -9.71 8.96
C PRO A 224 13.32 -9.48 10.45
N ASP A 225 12.70 -8.35 10.80
CA ASP A 225 12.31 -7.95 12.14
C ASP A 225 10.85 -8.31 12.52
N GLY A 226 10.19 -9.14 11.70
CA GLY A 226 8.94 -9.81 12.09
C GLY A 226 7.65 -9.07 11.76
N TYR A 227 7.64 -8.15 10.79
CA TYR A 227 6.42 -7.45 10.35
C TYR A 227 5.85 -8.03 9.07
N GLY A 228 4.55 -8.27 9.02
CA GLY A 228 3.85 -8.68 7.81
C GLY A 228 3.70 -7.51 6.84
N VAL A 229 4.25 -7.61 5.64
CA VAL A 229 4.30 -6.51 4.66
C VAL A 229 3.73 -6.85 3.28
N ASN A 230 3.63 -8.14 2.92
CA ASN A 230 2.96 -8.58 1.70
C ASN A 230 1.77 -9.51 2.02
N THR A 231 0.94 -9.80 1.01
CA THR A 231 -0.39 -10.41 1.17
C THR A 231 -0.42 -11.72 1.98
N MET A 232 -1.05 -11.63 3.14
CA MET A 232 -1.39 -12.72 4.04
C MET A 232 -2.91 -12.72 4.33
N GLU A 233 -3.42 -13.82 4.85
CA GLU A 233 -4.87 -13.97 5.15
C GLU A 233 -5.09 -14.24 6.64
N PRO A 234 -6.27 -13.90 7.20
CA PRO A 234 -6.50 -14.00 8.64
C PRO A 234 -6.62 -15.48 9.07
N ILE A 235 -5.87 -15.87 10.10
CA ILE A 235 -5.96 -17.25 10.63
C ILE A 235 -7.36 -17.60 11.14
N GLY A 236 -8.08 -16.62 11.70
CA GLY A 236 -9.48 -16.79 12.14
C GLY A 236 -10.50 -16.85 11.00
N GLY A 237 -10.06 -16.59 9.77
CA GLY A 237 -10.89 -16.62 8.58
C GLY A 237 -11.89 -15.45 8.44
N PRO A 238 -12.62 -15.40 7.30
CA PRO A 238 -12.51 -16.38 6.22
C PRO A 238 -11.16 -16.26 5.50
N HIS A 239 -10.64 -17.39 5.01
CA HIS A 239 -9.41 -17.47 4.24
C HIS A 239 -9.53 -18.58 3.20
N ASN A 240 -8.70 -18.54 2.17
CA ASN A 240 -8.65 -19.57 1.14
C ASN A 240 -8.22 -20.92 1.77
N PRO A 241 -9.02 -21.99 1.67
CA PRO A 241 -8.70 -23.28 2.27
C PRO A 241 -7.46 -23.95 1.65
N HIS A 242 -7.04 -23.52 0.46
CA HIS A 242 -5.85 -24.01 -0.23
C HIS A 242 -4.60 -23.14 -0.02
N LEU A 243 -4.69 -22.08 0.80
CA LEU A 243 -3.55 -21.23 1.10
C LEU A 243 -2.47 -22.03 1.87
N ASP A 244 -1.20 -21.80 1.54
CA ASP A 244 -0.09 -22.24 2.42
C ASP A 244 -0.33 -21.69 3.82
N LYS A 245 -0.44 -22.58 4.81
CA LYS A 245 -0.73 -22.20 6.21
C LYS A 245 0.28 -21.22 6.77
N ALA A 246 1.51 -21.18 6.25
CA ALA A 246 2.50 -20.19 6.65
C ALA A 246 2.10 -18.74 6.27
N ARG A 247 1.13 -18.56 5.35
CA ARG A 247 0.56 -17.25 4.95
C ARG A 247 -0.68 -16.86 5.75
N LEU A 248 -1.08 -17.65 6.73
CA LEU A 248 -2.10 -17.25 7.70
C LEU A 248 -1.43 -16.39 8.77
N LEU A 249 -1.77 -15.10 8.81
CA LEU A 249 -1.24 -14.19 9.80
C LEU A 249 -1.83 -14.54 11.18
N PRO A 250 -1.00 -14.67 12.23
CA PRO A 250 -1.48 -14.81 13.61
C PRO A 250 -2.42 -13.67 14.01
N VAL A 251 -3.26 -13.93 15.00
CA VAL A 251 -4.21 -12.94 15.52
C VAL A 251 -3.47 -11.73 16.09
N GLN A 252 -3.91 -10.54 15.68
CA GLN A 252 -3.36 -9.25 16.09
C GLN A 252 -4.14 -8.69 17.28
N THR A 253 -3.46 -7.92 18.13
CA THR A 253 -4.00 -7.41 19.41
C THR A 253 -3.98 -5.89 19.53
N MET A 254 -3.42 -5.20 18.56
CA MET A 254 -3.38 -3.73 18.52
C MET A 254 -4.81 -3.18 18.40
N PRO A 255 -5.10 -2.01 18.99
CA PRO A 255 -6.43 -1.40 18.89
C PRO A 255 -6.71 -0.92 17.46
N THR A 256 -7.96 -1.05 17.03
CA THR A 256 -8.48 -0.55 15.77
C THR A 256 -9.40 0.66 15.98
N ILE A 257 -9.77 1.34 14.90
CA ILE A 257 -10.81 2.37 14.90
C ILE A 257 -12.16 1.78 15.32
N GLY A 258 -12.43 0.52 14.98
CA GLY A 258 -13.61 -0.21 15.44
C GLY A 258 -13.65 -0.34 16.96
N ASP A 259 -12.50 -0.55 17.60
CA ASP A 259 -12.40 -0.54 19.06
C ASP A 259 -12.82 0.81 19.64
N ARG A 260 -12.27 1.90 19.07
CA ARG A 260 -12.53 3.27 19.56
C ARG A 260 -13.96 3.70 19.34
N LEU A 261 -14.56 3.34 18.21
CA LEU A 261 -15.96 3.62 17.92
C LEU A 261 -16.88 2.87 18.88
N THR A 262 -16.65 1.58 19.11
CA THR A 262 -17.46 0.79 20.05
C THR A 262 -17.29 1.25 21.50
N GLU A 263 -16.06 1.59 21.94
CA GLU A 263 -15.81 2.18 23.27
C GLU A 263 -16.58 3.49 23.51
N LYS A 264 -16.85 4.25 22.44
CA LYS A 264 -17.64 5.49 22.48
C LYS A 264 -19.14 5.28 22.21
N GLY A 265 -19.59 4.05 21.98
CA GLY A 265 -20.97 3.75 21.63
C GLY A 265 -21.39 4.30 20.26
N ILE A 266 -20.45 4.58 19.37
CA ILE A 266 -20.71 5.07 18.01
C ILE A 266 -20.99 3.86 17.12
N ALA A 267 -22.11 3.89 16.40
CA ALA A 267 -22.48 2.84 15.47
C ALA A 267 -21.52 2.84 14.27
N TRP A 268 -21.05 1.65 13.88
CA TRP A 268 -20.17 1.46 12.74
C TRP A 268 -20.32 0.04 12.19
N ALA A 269 -19.95 -0.16 10.93
CA ALA A 269 -19.91 -1.46 10.29
C ALA A 269 -18.88 -1.46 9.15
N TRP A 270 -18.36 -2.65 8.85
CA TRP A 270 -17.53 -2.92 7.68
C TRP A 270 -18.30 -3.77 6.67
N TYR A 271 -18.59 -3.20 5.51
CA TYR A 271 -19.31 -3.89 4.45
C TYR A 271 -18.35 -4.39 3.37
N SER A 272 -18.37 -5.70 3.12
CA SER A 272 -17.68 -6.29 1.98
C SER A 272 -18.62 -7.20 1.20
N GLY A 273 -18.72 -6.98 -0.11
CA GLY A 273 -19.40 -7.93 -1.00
C GLY A 273 -18.74 -9.31 -0.90
N GLY A 274 -19.54 -10.38 -0.92
CA GLY A 274 -19.05 -11.76 -0.84
C GLY A 274 -18.68 -12.28 0.56
N TRP A 275 -18.80 -11.46 1.61
CA TRP A 275 -18.40 -11.85 2.97
C TRP A 275 -19.18 -13.07 3.49
N ASN A 276 -20.50 -13.07 3.35
CA ASN A 276 -21.35 -14.17 3.83
C ASN A 276 -21.07 -15.48 3.09
N GLU A 277 -20.83 -15.40 1.78
CA GLU A 277 -20.45 -16.54 0.95
C GLU A 277 -19.06 -17.08 1.31
N ALA A 278 -18.11 -16.19 1.60
CA ALA A 278 -16.78 -16.55 2.08
C ALA A 278 -16.86 -17.25 3.46
N GLU A 279 -17.69 -16.77 4.37
CA GLU A 279 -17.92 -17.40 5.68
C GLU A 279 -18.61 -18.76 5.56
N ALA A 280 -19.56 -18.90 4.63
CA ALA A 280 -20.29 -20.13 4.37
C ALA A 280 -19.48 -21.14 3.54
N GLY A 281 -18.33 -20.76 2.98
CA GLY A 281 -17.55 -21.60 2.07
C GLY A 281 -18.24 -21.82 0.71
N THR A 282 -19.16 -20.95 0.31
CA THR A 282 -19.93 -21.01 -0.94
C THR A 282 -19.47 -19.99 -1.98
N LEU A 283 -18.34 -19.33 -1.71
CA LEU A 283 -17.79 -18.27 -2.54
C LEU A 283 -17.50 -18.74 -3.97
N LYS A 284 -17.93 -17.94 -4.96
CA LYS A 284 -17.49 -18.08 -6.35
C LYS A 284 -16.06 -17.58 -6.50
N GLU A 285 -15.23 -18.35 -7.19
CA GLU A 285 -13.82 -18.01 -7.38
C GLU A 285 -13.64 -16.59 -7.96
N GLY A 286 -12.68 -15.82 -7.41
CA GLY A 286 -12.34 -14.49 -7.88
C GLY A 286 -13.30 -13.37 -7.49
N THR A 287 -14.28 -13.62 -6.62
CA THR A 287 -15.27 -12.60 -6.21
C THR A 287 -15.02 -11.97 -4.84
N PHE A 288 -13.97 -12.41 -4.13
CA PHE A 288 -13.65 -11.92 -2.79
C PHE A 288 -12.14 -11.92 -2.54
N SER A 289 -11.68 -10.89 -1.82
CA SER A 289 -10.30 -10.76 -1.35
C SER A 289 -10.26 -10.90 0.16
N TYR A 290 -9.82 -12.07 0.66
CA TYR A 290 -9.72 -12.35 2.10
C TYR A 290 -8.83 -11.36 2.85
N HIS A 291 -7.75 -10.93 2.21
CA HIS A 291 -6.79 -9.99 2.79
C HIS A 291 -7.26 -8.52 2.78
N HIS A 292 -8.43 -8.22 2.22
CA HIS A 292 -9.05 -6.89 2.27
C HIS A 292 -9.99 -6.74 3.46
N GLN A 293 -10.02 -7.73 4.38
CA GLN A 293 -10.92 -7.76 5.52
C GLN A 293 -10.13 -7.48 6.81
N PRO A 294 -9.70 -6.25 7.05
CA PRO A 294 -8.69 -5.95 8.08
C PRO A 294 -9.14 -6.34 9.48
N PHE A 295 -10.42 -6.15 9.82
CA PHE A 295 -10.94 -6.50 11.15
C PHE A 295 -10.81 -8.00 11.45
N ALA A 296 -10.91 -8.87 10.44
CA ALA A 296 -10.79 -10.33 10.61
C ALA A 296 -9.43 -10.79 11.14
N PHE A 297 -8.40 -9.93 11.12
CA PHE A 297 -7.09 -10.23 11.68
C PHE A 297 -6.97 -9.96 13.19
N PHE A 298 -7.92 -9.24 13.80
CA PHE A 298 -7.81 -8.77 15.18
C PHE A 298 -8.62 -9.64 16.15
N LYS A 299 -8.10 -9.81 17.37
CA LYS A 299 -8.67 -10.68 18.42
C LYS A 299 -10.17 -10.43 18.66
N ARG A 300 -10.59 -9.17 18.63
CA ARG A 300 -11.96 -8.74 18.90
C ARG A 300 -12.98 -9.20 17.86
N PHE A 301 -12.56 -9.49 16.62
CA PHE A 301 -13.45 -9.83 15.50
C PHE A 301 -13.23 -11.25 14.97
N GLN A 302 -12.61 -12.12 15.76
CA GLN A 302 -12.47 -13.53 15.44
C GLN A 302 -13.86 -14.22 15.44
N LYS A 303 -14.01 -15.37 14.76
CA LYS A 303 -15.31 -16.04 14.51
C LYS A 303 -16.23 -16.23 15.72
N VAL A 304 -15.66 -16.46 16.89
CA VAL A 304 -16.41 -16.69 18.14
C VAL A 304 -16.73 -15.40 18.91
N ALA A 305 -16.23 -14.25 18.45
CA ALA A 305 -16.42 -12.98 19.12
C ALA A 305 -17.75 -12.34 18.71
N PRO A 306 -18.60 -11.92 19.67
CA PRO A 306 -19.89 -11.27 19.37
C PRO A 306 -19.78 -10.07 18.42
N ASP A 307 -18.68 -9.33 18.50
CA ASP A 307 -18.48 -8.11 17.72
C ASP A 307 -18.34 -8.38 16.22
N ARG A 308 -17.91 -9.57 15.79
CA ARG A 308 -17.86 -9.95 14.36
C ARG A 308 -19.24 -10.05 13.73
N ALA A 309 -20.25 -10.45 14.50
CA ALA A 309 -21.62 -10.54 14.00
C ALA A 309 -22.31 -9.16 13.97
N ARG A 310 -21.80 -8.21 14.75
CA ARG A 310 -22.40 -6.89 14.94
C ARG A 310 -21.90 -5.83 13.96
N HIS A 311 -20.63 -5.89 13.56
CA HIS A 311 -19.90 -4.86 12.82
C HIS A 311 -19.33 -5.40 11.53
#